data_AF-A0A4R2C1H6-F1
#
_entry.id   AF-A0A4R2C1H6-F1
#
_cell.length_a   1.000
_cell.length_b   1.000
_cell.length_c   1.000
_cell.angle_alpha   90.00
_cell.angle_beta   90.00
_cell.angle_gamma   90.00
#
_symmetry.space_group_name_H-M   'P 1'
#
loop_
_entity.id
_entity.type
_entity.pdbx_description
1 polymer ?
#
loop_
_entity_poly.entity_id
_entity_poly.type
_entity_poly.pdbx_seq_one_letter_code
_entity_poly.pdbx_strand_id
1 'polypeptide(L)'
;MQARPNKKEPRAIDIHVGNRIRLRRLALDWSQTKLGEALDVSFQQVQKYEKGLNRVGASRLQRAAEVLSVPVSYFFEGGPESTNAAEHNGAAVTSSDEMLQFLATEEGVALNRAFARLNDPQVRRKIVALVKALAPTAEEAPIAAE
;
A
#
# COMPACT_ATOMS: atom_id res chain seq x y z
N MET A 1 33.11 -24.19 -2.68
CA MET A 1 32.21 -23.48 -3.63
C MET A 1 30.90 -23.19 -2.89
N GLN A 2 30.76 -22.03 -2.26
CA GLN A 2 29.49 -21.65 -1.63
C GLN A 2 28.56 -21.08 -2.69
N ALA A 3 27.35 -21.63 -2.77
CA ALA A 3 26.34 -21.25 -3.73
C ALA A 3 25.91 -19.79 -3.51
N ARG A 4 25.92 -18.98 -4.58
CA ARG A 4 25.41 -17.61 -4.57
C ARG A 4 23.88 -17.67 -4.39
N PRO A 5 23.27 -17.07 -3.36
CA PRO A 5 21.83 -17.02 -3.27
C PRO A 5 21.30 -16.15 -4.42
N ASN A 6 20.75 -16.81 -5.44
CA ASN A 6 20.32 -16.21 -6.69
C ASN A 6 18.79 -16.11 -6.72
N LYS A 7 18.25 -15.09 -6.04
CA LYS A 7 17.02 -14.35 -6.41
C LYS A 7 16.93 -13.19 -5.41
N LYS A 8 17.20 -11.97 -5.84
CA LYS A 8 17.13 -10.78 -4.97
C LYS A 8 15.68 -10.58 -4.56
N GLU A 9 15.33 -11.03 -3.36
CA GLU A 9 14.05 -10.66 -2.75
C GLU A 9 13.99 -9.12 -2.68
N PRO A 10 12.85 -8.52 -3.11
CA PRO A 10 12.64 -7.09 -2.97
C PRO A 10 12.82 -6.65 -1.51
N ARG A 11 13.51 -5.53 -1.28
CA ARG A 11 13.55 -4.96 0.07
C ARG A 11 12.19 -4.40 0.42
N ALA A 12 11.82 -4.41 1.70
CA ALA A 12 10.56 -3.86 2.18
C ALA A 12 10.32 -2.41 1.73
N ILE A 13 11.37 -1.58 1.67
CA ILE A 13 11.30 -0.21 1.17
C ILE A 13 10.98 -0.13 -0.33
N ASP A 14 11.50 -1.04 -1.14
CA ASP A 14 11.26 -1.06 -2.59
C ASP A 14 9.81 -1.49 -2.88
N ILE A 15 9.26 -2.42 -2.09
CA ILE A 15 7.85 -2.82 -2.14
C ILE A 15 6.95 -1.63 -1.73
N HIS A 16 7.28 -0.97 -0.62
CA HIS A 16 6.50 0.16 -0.12
C HIS A 16 6.44 1.31 -1.14
N VAL A 17 7.59 1.72 -1.69
CA VAL A 17 7.65 2.75 -2.74
C VAL A 17 6.82 2.33 -3.96
N GLY A 18 6.92 1.07 -4.38
CA GLY A 18 6.09 0.50 -5.45
C GLY A 18 4.59 0.60 -5.19
N ASN A 19 4.17 0.26 -3.96
CA ASN A 19 2.78 0.36 -3.53
C ASN A 19 2.27 1.81 -3.53
N ARG A 20 3.09 2.77 -3.07
CA ARG A 20 2.73 4.20 -3.08
C ARG A 20 2.56 4.72 -4.51
N ILE A 21 3.44 4.31 -5.44
CA ILE A 21 3.31 4.63 -6.87
C ILE A 21 2.00 4.07 -7.42
N ARG A 22 1.70 2.79 -7.15
CA ARG A 22 0.45 2.14 -7.58
C ARG A 22 -0.78 2.86 -7.05
N LEU A 23 -0.81 3.16 -5.75
CA LEU A 23 -1.93 3.81 -5.09
C LEU A 23 -2.21 5.17 -5.72
N ARG A 24 -1.17 5.99 -5.92
CA ARG A 24 -1.32 7.31 -6.54
C ARG A 24 -1.77 7.22 -7.99
N ARG A 25 -1.23 6.28 -8.76
CA ARG A 25 -1.65 6.03 -10.14
C ARG A 25 -3.15 5.68 -10.20
N LEU A 26 -3.63 4.80 -9.32
CA LEU A 26 -5.04 4.41 -9.27
C LEU A 26 -5.94 5.58 -8.85
N ALA A 27 -5.49 6.43 -7.92
CA ALA A 27 -6.23 7.64 -7.53
C ALA A 27 -6.37 8.68 -8.66
N LEU A 28 -5.52 8.62 -9.68
CA LEU A 28 -5.60 9.44 -10.90
C LEU A 28 -6.35 8.75 -12.05
N ASP A 29 -6.87 7.53 -11.83
CA ASP A 29 -7.46 6.66 -12.86
C ASP A 29 -6.51 6.37 -14.05
N TRP A 30 -5.21 6.24 -13.78
CA TRP A 30 -4.22 5.96 -14.81
C TRP A 30 -3.95 4.47 -14.98
N SER A 31 -3.80 4.03 -16.23
CA SER A 31 -3.27 2.69 -16.55
C SER A 31 -1.76 2.62 -16.33
N GLN A 32 -1.22 1.40 -16.19
CA GLN A 32 0.24 1.20 -16.12
C GLN A 32 0.95 1.70 -17.39
N THR A 33 0.33 1.56 -18.56
CA THR A 33 0.84 2.08 -19.83
C THR A 33 0.94 3.60 -19.80
N LYS A 34 -0.10 4.30 -19.35
CA LYS A 34 -0.11 5.77 -19.24
C LYS A 34 0.96 6.29 -18.28
N LEU A 35 1.15 5.62 -17.13
CA LEU A 35 2.25 5.95 -16.23
C LEU A 35 3.62 5.66 -16.86
N GLY A 36 3.73 4.57 -17.62
CA GLY A 36 4.95 4.22 -18.33
C GLY A 36 5.36 5.28 -19.35
N GLU A 37 4.42 5.73 -20.18
CA GLU A 37 4.61 6.81 -21.14
C GLU A 37 5.07 8.10 -20.46
N ALA A 38 4.44 8.49 -19.35
CA ALA A 38 4.79 9.71 -18.63
C ALA A 38 6.18 9.64 -17.94
N LEU A 39 6.64 8.43 -17.60
CA LEU A 39 7.94 8.16 -16.99
C LEU A 39 9.03 7.78 -18.00
N ASP A 40 8.70 7.73 -19.29
CA ASP A 40 9.57 7.22 -20.36
C ASP A 40 10.10 5.79 -20.08
N VAL A 41 9.18 4.90 -19.71
CA VAL A 41 9.45 3.47 -19.44
C VAL A 41 8.34 2.57 -19.98
N SER A 42 8.66 1.28 -20.18
CA SER A 42 7.63 0.31 -20.60
C SER A 42 6.62 0.02 -19.48
N PHE A 43 5.41 -0.40 -19.87
CA PHE A 43 4.38 -0.85 -18.90
C PHE A 43 4.90 -1.99 -18.01
N GLN A 44 5.72 -2.89 -18.56
CA GLN A 44 6.33 -3.99 -17.81
C GLN A 44 7.28 -3.45 -16.72
N GLN A 45 7.99 -2.37 -17.01
CA GLN A 45 8.86 -1.73 -16.04
C GLN A 45 8.05 -1.08 -14.91
N VAL A 46 6.93 -0.43 -15.23
CA VAL A 46 5.97 0.07 -14.23
C VAL A 46 5.47 -1.08 -13.37
N GLN A 47 5.07 -2.20 -13.97
CA GLN A 47 4.62 -3.38 -13.21
C GLN A 47 5.71 -3.90 -12.27
N LYS A 48 6.99 -3.88 -12.67
CA LYS A 48 8.11 -4.26 -11.82
C LYS A 48 8.36 -3.26 -10.69
N TYR A 49 8.16 -1.96 -10.93
CA TYR A 49 8.21 -0.94 -9.88
C TYR A 49 7.10 -1.12 -8.87
N GLU A 50 5.86 -1.29 -9.32
CA GLU A 50 4.70 -1.47 -8.43
C GLU A 50 4.77 -2.73 -7.57
N LYS A 51 5.48 -3.76 -8.04
CA LYS A 51 5.72 -5.00 -7.29
C LYS A 51 7.00 -4.97 -6.44
N GLY A 52 7.75 -3.86 -6.45
CA GLY A 52 9.06 -3.76 -5.79
C GLY A 52 10.17 -4.63 -6.40
N LEU A 53 9.90 -5.37 -7.49
CA LEU A 53 10.86 -6.25 -8.16
C LEU A 53 12.05 -5.48 -8.72
N ASN A 54 11.80 -4.26 -9.17
CA ASN A 54 12.83 -3.33 -9.61
C ASN A 54 12.85 -2.11 -8.69
N ARG A 55 14.05 -1.73 -8.26
CA ARG A 55 14.27 -0.50 -7.48
C ARG A 55 14.07 0.72 -8.37
N VAL A 56 13.41 1.74 -7.83
CA VAL A 56 13.27 3.04 -8.50
C VAL A 56 14.47 3.89 -8.12
N GLY A 57 15.31 4.25 -9.10
CA GLY A 57 16.46 5.14 -8.86
C GLY A 57 16.00 6.56 -8.55
N ALA A 58 16.83 7.34 -7.83
CA ALA A 58 16.48 8.68 -7.35
C ALA A 58 15.98 9.63 -8.46
N SER A 59 16.65 9.64 -9.63
CA SER A 59 16.22 10.45 -10.78
C SER A 59 14.81 10.09 -11.28
N ARG A 60 14.49 8.79 -11.35
CA ARG A 60 13.15 8.34 -11.75
C ARG A 60 12.11 8.57 -10.66
N LEU A 61 12.50 8.48 -9.38
CA LEU A 61 11.60 8.75 -8.27
C LEU A 61 11.21 10.22 -8.22
N GLN A 62 12.17 11.13 -8.47
CA GLN A 62 11.92 12.56 -8.66
C GLN A 62 10.96 12.80 -9.84
N ARG A 63 11.20 12.16 -10.98
CA ARG A 63 10.30 12.28 -12.13
C ARG A 63 8.90 11.75 -11.85
N ALA A 64 8.78 10.67 -11.08
CA ALA A 64 7.50 10.12 -10.66
C ALA A 64 6.75 11.07 -9.73
N ALA A 65 7.43 11.74 -8.80
CA ALA A 65 6.83 12.79 -7.98
C ALA A 65 6.20 13.90 -8.82
N GLU A 66 6.93 14.41 -9.81
CA GLU A 66 6.44 15.45 -10.73
C GLU A 66 5.21 14.99 -11.52
N VAL A 67 5.32 13.84 -12.18
CA VAL A 67 4.27 13.28 -13.05
C VAL A 67 3.00 12.96 -12.26
N LEU A 68 3.15 12.42 -11.05
CA LEU A 68 2.03 12.08 -10.18
C LEU A 68 1.54 13.26 -9.31
N SER A 69 2.18 14.42 -9.45
CA SER A 69 1.89 15.65 -8.72
C SER A 69 1.84 15.43 -7.19
N VAL A 70 2.91 14.85 -6.65
CA VAL A 70 3.11 14.60 -5.22
C VAL A 70 4.54 14.98 -4.81
N PRO A 71 4.80 15.37 -3.56
CA PRO A 71 6.18 15.53 -3.08
C PRO A 71 6.90 14.17 -3.05
N VAL A 72 8.23 14.14 -3.20
CA VAL A 72 9.02 12.87 -3.16
C VAL A 72 8.84 12.12 -1.84
N SER A 73 8.64 12.84 -0.73
CA SER A 73 8.36 12.26 0.59
C SER A 73 7.16 11.32 0.58
N TYR A 74 6.16 11.60 -0.28
CA TYR A 74 4.96 10.78 -0.43
C TYR A 74 5.26 9.30 -0.63
N PHE A 75 6.35 8.94 -1.32
CA PHE A 75 6.69 7.54 -1.60
C PHE A 75 7.27 6.79 -0.40
N PHE A 76 7.60 7.49 0.69
CA PHE A 76 8.22 6.94 1.89
C PHE A 76 7.33 7.04 3.14
N GLU A 77 6.25 7.82 3.07
CA GLU A 77 5.29 8.01 4.17
C GLU A 77 4.68 6.68 4.64
N GLY A 78 4.84 6.38 5.94
CA GLY A 78 4.33 5.15 6.54
C GLY A 78 5.13 3.90 6.17
N GLY A 79 6.31 4.08 5.57
CA GLY A 79 7.21 2.97 5.23
C GLY A 79 8.05 2.46 6.40
N PRO A 80 8.68 1.28 6.24
CA PRO A 80 9.44 0.59 7.30
C PRO A 80 10.66 1.37 7.84
N GLU A 81 11.11 2.44 7.17
CA GLU A 81 12.20 3.32 7.64
C GLU A 81 11.73 4.70 8.11
N SER A 82 10.41 4.97 8.16
CA SER A 82 9.88 6.24 8.70
C SER A 82 9.95 6.35 10.24
N THR A 83 10.67 5.45 10.91
CA THR A 83 10.76 5.38 12.38
C THR A 83 11.62 6.47 13.04
N ASN A 84 12.28 7.36 12.29
CA ASN A 84 13.20 8.35 12.87
C ASN A 84 12.75 9.83 12.79
N ALA A 85 11.49 10.15 12.47
CA ALA A 85 11.01 11.54 12.47
C ALA A 85 9.65 11.78 13.14
N ALA A 86 9.02 10.76 13.71
CA ALA A 86 7.75 10.91 14.41
C ALA A 86 7.72 10.06 15.70
N GLU A 87 8.76 10.21 16.52
CA GLU A 87 8.55 10.10 17.97
C GLU A 87 7.63 11.26 18.37
N HIS A 88 6.32 11.05 18.34
CA HIS A 88 5.31 11.59 19.27
C HIS A 88 3.95 11.02 18.83
N ASN A 89 3.37 10.19 19.71
CA ASN A 89 2.09 9.46 19.63
C ASN A 89 2.18 8.01 19.11
N GLY A 90 2.72 7.15 19.97
CA GLY A 90 2.60 5.69 19.85
C GLY A 90 1.14 5.24 19.89
N ALA A 91 0.62 4.83 18.74
CA ALA A 91 -0.56 3.96 18.55
C ALA A 91 -0.88 3.69 17.06
N ALA A 92 -0.30 4.43 16.10
CA ALA A 92 -0.82 4.47 14.72
C ALA A 92 -0.03 3.66 13.66
N VAL A 93 1.14 3.12 14.00
CA VAL A 93 2.09 2.60 12.99
C VAL A 93 1.71 1.20 12.47
N THR A 94 1.16 0.32 13.31
CA THR A 94 0.72 -1.03 12.89
C THR A 94 -0.60 -1.00 12.11
N SER A 95 -1.51 -0.10 12.49
CA SER A 95 -2.87 -0.03 11.94
C SER A 95 -2.90 0.35 10.45
N SER A 96 -1.90 1.10 9.99
CA SER A 96 -1.87 1.64 8.63
C SER A 96 -1.38 0.61 7.61
N ASP A 97 -0.42 -0.25 7.97
CA ASP A 97 0.11 -1.29 7.08
C ASP A 97 -0.87 -2.47 6.95
N GLU A 98 -1.47 -2.91 8.07
CA GLU A 98 -2.55 -3.91 8.07
C GLU A 98 -3.77 -3.43 7.27
N MET A 99 -4.14 -2.16 7.40
CA MET A 99 -5.20 -1.55 6.61
C MET A 99 -4.85 -1.54 5.11
N LEU A 100 -3.62 -1.17 4.74
CA LEU A 100 -3.20 -1.16 3.33
C LEU A 100 -3.13 -2.58 2.74
N GLN A 101 -2.66 -3.56 3.51
CA GLN A 101 -2.66 -4.96 3.14
C GLN A 101 -4.09 -5.49 2.92
N PHE A 102 -5.02 -5.14 3.82
CA PHE A 102 -6.44 -5.47 3.70
C PHE A 102 -7.09 -4.81 2.48
N LEU A 103 -6.84 -3.52 2.25
CA LEU A 103 -7.39 -2.81 1.08
C LEU A 103 -6.88 -3.37 -0.26
N ALA A 104 -5.76 -4.08 -0.25
CA ALA A 104 -5.21 -4.74 -1.43
C ALA A 104 -5.83 -6.13 -1.71
N THR A 105 -6.60 -6.71 -0.77
CA THR A 105 -7.29 -7.99 -1.00
C THR A 105 -8.54 -7.81 -1.87
N GLU A 106 -9.01 -8.91 -2.45
CA GLU A 106 -10.24 -8.90 -3.27
C GLU A 106 -11.46 -8.48 -2.43
N GLU A 107 -11.54 -8.96 -1.20
CA GLU A 107 -12.60 -8.62 -0.23
C GLU A 107 -12.54 -7.15 0.17
N GLY A 108 -11.34 -6.63 0.44
CA GLY A 108 -11.13 -5.22 0.78
C GLY A 108 -11.60 -4.28 -0.33
N VAL A 109 -11.23 -4.57 -1.58
CA VAL A 109 -11.66 -3.79 -2.76
C VAL A 109 -13.18 -3.90 -2.97
N ALA A 110 -13.74 -5.11 -2.88
CA ALA A 110 -15.17 -5.34 -3.08
C ALA A 110 -16.02 -4.62 -2.03
N LEU A 111 -15.63 -4.73 -0.75
CA LEU A 111 -16.30 -4.08 0.37
C LEU A 111 -16.26 -2.55 0.22
N ASN A 112 -15.10 -1.98 -0.10
CA ASN A 112 -14.96 -0.52 -0.23
C ASN A 112 -15.81 0.02 -1.38
N ARG A 113 -15.82 -0.67 -2.53
CA ARG A 113 -16.66 -0.30 -3.68
C ARG A 113 -18.15 -0.39 -3.36
N ALA A 114 -18.58 -1.44 -2.64
CA ALA A 114 -19.98 -1.59 -2.23
C ALA A 114 -20.38 -0.52 -1.22
N PHE A 115 -19.53 -0.25 -0.24
CA PHE A 115 -19.76 0.74 0.81
C PHE A 115 -19.80 2.18 0.26
N ALA A 116 -18.96 2.51 -0.72
CA ALA A 116 -18.93 3.82 -1.36
C ALA A 116 -20.24 4.19 -2.07
N ARG A 117 -21.00 3.19 -2.56
CA ARG A 117 -22.32 3.39 -3.22
C ARG A 117 -23.45 3.70 -2.24
N LEU A 118 -23.24 3.50 -0.94
CA LEU A 118 -24.24 3.80 0.07
C LEU A 118 -24.25 5.30 0.34
N ASN A 119 -25.35 5.99 0.04
CA ASN A 119 -25.45 7.44 0.28
C ASN A 119 -26.04 7.79 1.65
N ASP A 120 -26.76 6.85 2.28
CA ASP A 120 -27.38 7.07 3.60
C ASP A 120 -26.36 6.88 4.74
N PRO A 121 -26.06 7.95 5.52
CA PRO A 121 -25.14 7.87 6.65
C PRO A 121 -25.60 6.90 7.75
N GLN A 122 -26.92 6.72 7.94
CA GLN A 122 -27.46 5.80 8.94
C GLN A 122 -27.21 4.34 8.54
N VAL A 123 -27.35 4.01 7.26
CA VAL A 123 -27.03 2.67 6.74
C VAL A 123 -25.53 2.37 6.88
N ARG A 124 -24.68 3.34 6.53
CA ARG A 124 -23.22 3.21 6.71
C ARG A 124 -22.85 2.90 8.17
N ARG A 125 -23.45 3.63 9.13
CA ARG A 125 -23.24 3.40 10.57
C ARG A 125 -23.68 2.00 11.01
N LYS A 126 -24.83 1.52 10.54
CA LYS A 126 -25.34 0.18 10.87
C LYS A 126 -24.41 -0.93 10.35
N ILE A 127 -23.89 -0.79 9.14
CA ILE A 127 -22.93 -1.76 8.57
C ILE A 127 -21.63 -1.78 9.36
N VAL A 128 -21.09 -0.61 9.71
CA VAL A 128 -19.89 -0.54 10.57
C VAL A 128 -20.15 -1.18 11.93
N ALA A 129 -21.32 -0.94 12.54
CA ALA A 129 -21.69 -1.55 13.80
C ALA A 129 -21.81 -3.09 13.70
N LEU A 130 -22.37 -3.60 12.60
CA LEU A 130 -22.46 -5.04 12.34
C LEU A 130 -21.07 -5.68 12.22
N VAL A 131 -20.18 -5.08 11.41
CA VAL A 131 -18.80 -5.59 11.24
C VAL A 131 -18.06 -5.60 12.58
N LYS A 132 -18.23 -4.56 13.41
CA LYS A 132 -17.66 -4.51 14.77
C LYS A 132 -18.22 -5.59 15.70
N ALA A 133 -19.51 -5.90 15.59
CA ALA A 133 -20.15 -6.92 16.42
C ALA A 133 -19.74 -8.36 16.04
N LEU A 134 -19.35 -8.57 14.77
CA LEU A 134 -18.88 -9.86 14.27
C LEU A 134 -17.38 -10.08 14.41
N ALA A 135 -16.60 -9.01 14.64
CA ALA A 135 -15.17 -9.11 14.87
C ALA A 135 -14.92 -9.79 16.23
N PRO A 136 -13.94 -10.70 16.33
CA PRO A 136 -13.58 -11.31 17.62
C PRO A 136 -13.19 -10.21 18.60
N THR A 137 -13.77 -10.26 19.80
CA THR A 137 -13.33 -9.41 20.91
C THR A 137 -11.92 -9.83 21.31
N ALA A 138 -11.08 -8.89 21.72
CA ALA A 138 -9.67 -9.11 22.04
C ALA A 138 -9.41 -10.09 23.21
N GLU A 139 -10.42 -10.80 23.70
CA GLU A 139 -10.36 -11.78 24.81
C GLU A 139 -10.27 -13.24 24.34
N GLU A 140 -10.44 -13.53 23.04
CA GLU A 140 -10.36 -14.90 22.50
C GLU A 140 -9.21 -15.05 21.50
N ALA A 141 -7.98 -14.83 21.95
CA ALA A 141 -6.81 -15.35 21.24
C ALA A 141 -6.65 -16.85 21.59
N PRO A 142 -6.55 -17.77 20.62
CA PRO A 142 -6.39 -19.19 20.90
C PRO A 142 -5.06 -19.42 21.62
N ILE A 143 -5.14 -20.11 22.76
CA ILE A 143 -4.00 -20.70 23.45
C ILE A 143 -3.35 -21.65 22.44
N ALA A 144 -2.15 -21.33 21.96
CA ALA A 144 -1.40 -22.18 21.07
C ALA A 144 -1.21 -23.57 21.73
N ALA A 145 -1.78 -24.60 21.12
CA ALA A 145 -1.51 -25.98 21.48
C ALA A 145 -0.19 -26.41 20.80
N GLU A 146 0.71 -26.98 21.61
CA GLU A 146 1.98 -27.62 21.22
C GLU A 146 1.84 -28.68 20.13
#